data_AF-A0A7J4EN05-F1
#
_entry.id   AF-A0A7J4EN05-F1
#
_cell.length_a   1.000
_cell.length_b   1.000
_cell.length_c   1.000
_cell.angle_alpha   90.00
_cell.angle_beta   90.00
_cell.angle_gamma   90.00
#
_symmetry.space_group_name_H-M   'P 1'
#
loop_
_entity.id
_entity.type
_entity.pdbx_description
1 polymer ?
#
loop_
_entity_poly.entity_id
_entity_poly.type
_entity_poly.pdbx_seq_one_letter_code
_entity_poly.pdbx_strand_id
1 'polypeptide(L)'
;MRYTIHNILIFILSSVLIAFLINSASAGEWYGSGQKLYTIASGKIHGDIYINGGHGYSKENPYLEYFKVPEGVKYARLYVPMWNYNKGDTVDVVINNFSLKTRYEPDYVAAWGVSCYVYNATDYVKSGLNKVEVYYKNPNGAPYAVILIAVYEDPTKPVVQFWITEGNYALSKKDNLQEDIVQFKGTIDKKEVNNATLWTVIIAGTPKEKDELYFNSQLLGVDVGRAKNGSYFDFDSFNV
;
A
#
# COMPACT_ATOMS: atom_id res chain seq x y z
N MET A 1 50.11 -1.94 37.47
CA MET A 1 50.17 -2.03 35.99
C MET A 1 49.31 -3.15 35.40
N ARG A 2 49.22 -4.35 36.00
CA ARG A 2 48.35 -5.46 35.50
C ARG A 2 46.84 -5.20 35.60
N TYR A 3 46.38 -4.48 36.63
CA TYR A 3 44.95 -4.15 36.82
C TYR A 3 44.39 -3.24 35.70
N THR A 4 45.20 -2.35 35.15
CA THR A 4 44.79 -1.39 34.13
C THR A 4 44.53 -2.08 32.78
N ILE A 5 45.32 -3.10 32.45
CA ILE A 5 45.20 -3.85 31.19
C ILE A 5 43.93 -4.70 31.17
N HIS A 6 43.56 -5.30 32.31
CA HIS A 6 42.36 -6.15 32.42
C HIS A 6 41.07 -5.35 32.22
N ASN A 7 40.98 -4.15 32.81
CA ASN A 7 39.82 -3.28 32.67
C ASN A 7 39.69 -2.73 31.24
N ILE A 8 40.80 -2.42 30.58
CA ILE A 8 40.82 -2.01 29.17
C ILE A 8 40.36 -3.17 28.27
N LEU A 9 40.81 -4.40 28.54
CA LEU A 9 40.42 -5.58 27.76
C LEU A 9 38.92 -5.88 27.87
N ILE A 10 38.36 -5.79 29.08
CA ILE A 10 36.92 -5.96 29.33
C ILE A 10 36.14 -4.85 28.60
N PHE A 11 36.59 -3.60 28.66
CA PHE A 11 35.92 -2.50 27.97
C PHE A 11 35.90 -2.71 26.45
N ILE A 12 37.03 -3.12 25.87
CA ILE A 12 37.15 -3.43 24.44
C ILE A 12 36.23 -4.59 24.05
N LEU A 13 36.24 -5.71 24.80
CA LEU A 13 35.36 -6.85 24.54
C LEU A 13 33.87 -6.47 24.67
N SER A 14 33.52 -5.63 25.64
CA SER A 14 32.16 -5.12 25.82
C SER A 14 31.72 -4.27 24.64
N SER A 15 32.58 -3.37 24.16
CA SER A 15 32.29 -2.53 22.99
C SER A 15 32.20 -3.31 21.68
N VAL A 16 33.00 -4.37 21.50
CA VAL A 16 32.91 -5.26 20.33
C VAL A 16 31.62 -6.07 20.36
N LEU A 17 31.20 -6.57 21.53
CA LEU A 17 29.95 -7.31 21.68
C LEU A 17 28.72 -6.42 21.43
N ILE A 18 28.75 -5.16 21.87
CA ILE A 18 27.70 -4.17 21.58
C ILE A 18 27.65 -3.84 20.08
N ALA A 19 28.80 -3.78 19.40
CA ALA A 19 28.87 -3.55 17.95
C ALA A 19 28.31 -4.73 17.12
N PHE A 20 28.37 -5.97 17.63
CA PHE A 20 27.73 -7.13 16.99
C PHE A 20 26.23 -7.28 17.30
N LEU A 21 25.72 -6.59 18.32
CA LEU A 21 24.29 -6.61 18.67
C LEU A 21 23.47 -5.53 17.96
N ILE A 22 24.13 -4.60 17.25
CA ILE A 22 23.45 -3.67 16.35
C ILE A 22 23.09 -4.46 15.08
N ASN A 23 21.94 -5.14 15.10
CA ASN A 23 21.24 -5.47 13.86
C ASN A 23 20.99 -4.13 13.17
N SER A 24 21.88 -3.81 12.24
CA SER A 24 21.69 -2.69 11.33
C SER A 24 20.46 -3.08 10.53
N ALA A 25 19.31 -2.48 10.82
CA ALA A 25 18.17 -2.57 9.92
C ALA A 25 18.65 -2.00 8.59
N SER A 26 18.98 -2.86 7.63
CA SER A 26 19.30 -2.40 6.29
C SER A 26 18.02 -1.81 5.74
N ALA A 27 18.09 -0.57 5.26
CA ALA A 27 17.06 -0.07 4.36
C ALA A 27 16.91 -1.06 3.19
N GLY A 28 15.69 -1.22 2.69
CA GLY A 28 15.42 -2.19 1.63
C GLY A 28 16.29 -1.95 0.41
N GLU A 29 16.61 -3.02 -0.32
CA GLU A 29 17.38 -2.90 -1.54
C GLU A 29 16.64 -2.07 -2.59
N TRP A 30 17.41 -1.47 -3.51
CA TRP A 30 16.81 -0.83 -4.67
C TRP A 30 16.35 -1.89 -5.67
N TYR A 31 15.05 -2.03 -5.88
CA TYR A 31 14.47 -2.98 -6.83
C TYR A 31 14.09 -2.38 -8.19
N GLY A 32 14.36 -1.07 -8.40
CA GLY A 32 14.00 -0.36 -9.63
C GLY A 32 12.81 0.58 -9.46
N SER A 33 12.42 1.21 -10.56
CA SER A 33 11.23 2.06 -10.63
C SER A 33 9.91 1.30 -10.45
N GLY A 34 9.91 -0.03 -10.42
CA GLY A 34 8.67 -0.82 -10.32
C GLY A 34 7.83 -0.78 -11.59
N GLN A 35 6.51 -0.88 -11.45
CA GLN A 35 5.58 -1.04 -12.56
C GLN A 35 4.59 0.13 -12.66
N LYS A 36 4.45 0.67 -13.88
CA LYS A 36 3.45 1.68 -14.22
C LYS A 36 2.04 1.25 -13.83
N LEU A 37 1.23 2.22 -13.43
CA LEU A 37 -0.16 1.95 -13.12
C LEU A 37 -0.92 1.50 -14.38
N TYR A 38 -1.76 0.48 -14.25
CA TYR A 38 -2.61 -0.03 -15.31
C TYR A 38 -4.00 -0.38 -14.79
N THR A 39 -5.01 -0.31 -15.67
CA THR A 39 -6.40 -0.62 -15.30
C THR A 39 -6.57 -2.13 -15.12
N ILE A 40 -7.05 -2.54 -13.95
CA ILE A 40 -7.40 -3.92 -13.62
C ILE A 40 -8.91 -4.19 -13.65
N ALA A 41 -9.72 -3.16 -13.46
CA ALA A 41 -11.17 -3.25 -13.54
C ALA A 41 -11.75 -1.90 -13.98
N SER A 42 -12.78 -1.96 -14.80
CA SER A 42 -13.57 -0.78 -15.18
C SER A 42 -14.96 -1.22 -15.59
N GLY A 43 -15.96 -0.39 -15.39
CA GLY A 43 -17.33 -0.75 -15.75
C GLY A 43 -18.35 0.32 -15.42
N LYS A 44 -19.63 -0.04 -15.62
CA LYS A 44 -20.80 0.74 -15.20
C LYS A 44 -21.68 -0.14 -14.33
N ILE A 45 -22.17 0.39 -13.22
CA ILE A 45 -22.99 -0.34 -12.26
C ILE A 45 -24.02 0.57 -11.60
N HIS A 46 -25.22 0.08 -11.33
CA HIS A 46 -26.12 0.73 -10.37
C HIS A 46 -25.63 0.40 -8.98
N GLY A 47 -24.96 1.34 -8.32
CA GLY A 47 -24.20 1.05 -7.11
C GLY A 47 -23.11 2.06 -6.84
N ASP A 48 -22.01 1.63 -6.23
CA ASP A 48 -20.90 2.49 -5.85
C ASP A 48 -19.61 1.68 -5.64
N ILE A 49 -18.52 2.38 -5.29
CA ILE A 49 -17.27 1.75 -4.87
C ILE A 49 -17.05 2.00 -3.38
N TYR A 50 -16.97 0.93 -2.60
CA TYR A 50 -16.48 0.98 -1.23
C TYR A 50 -14.95 0.98 -1.27
N ILE A 51 -14.34 1.95 -0.61
CA ILE A 51 -12.88 2.05 -0.48
C ILE A 51 -12.59 2.41 0.97
N ASN A 52 -11.80 1.60 1.64
CA ASN A 52 -11.35 1.89 2.99
C ASN A 52 -10.03 1.17 3.28
N GLY A 53 -9.34 1.60 4.32
CA GLY A 53 -8.17 0.90 4.81
C GLY A 53 -7.17 1.78 5.51
N GLY A 54 -6.22 1.07 6.15
CA GLY A 54 -5.03 1.63 6.75
C GLY A 54 -5.28 2.26 8.13
N HIS A 55 -4.45 1.85 9.07
CA HIS A 55 -4.19 2.58 10.33
C HIS A 55 -2.70 2.89 10.53
N GLY A 56 -1.91 2.71 9.45
CA GLY A 56 -0.50 3.05 9.40
C GLY A 56 0.42 1.89 9.77
N TYR A 57 1.72 2.19 9.87
CA TYR A 57 2.76 1.21 10.19
C TYR A 57 2.55 0.55 11.56
N SER A 58 2.47 -0.77 11.59
CA SER A 58 2.41 -1.56 12.82
C SER A 58 3.30 -2.79 12.73
N LYS A 59 4.01 -3.08 13.82
CA LYS A 59 4.77 -4.34 13.97
C LYS A 59 3.94 -5.47 14.58
N GLU A 60 2.66 -5.22 14.88
CA GLU A 60 1.75 -6.27 15.35
C GLU A 60 1.68 -7.41 14.32
N ASN A 61 1.69 -8.65 14.81
CA ASN A 61 1.66 -9.84 14.00
C ASN A 61 0.69 -10.85 14.65
N PRO A 62 -0.55 -10.99 14.14
CA PRO A 62 -1.00 -10.44 12.86
C PRO A 62 -1.23 -8.91 12.89
N TYR A 63 -1.03 -8.27 11.75
CA TYR A 63 -1.61 -6.95 11.49
C TYR A 63 -3.11 -7.14 11.22
N LEU A 64 -3.96 -6.41 11.94
CA LEU A 64 -5.41 -6.55 11.86
C LEU A 64 -6.05 -5.33 11.18
N GLU A 65 -7.05 -5.59 10.33
CA GLU A 65 -7.88 -4.55 9.72
C GLU A 65 -9.33 -5.02 9.63
N TYR A 66 -10.27 -4.08 9.80
CA TYR A 66 -11.71 -4.38 9.77
C TYR A 66 -12.42 -3.54 8.73
N PHE A 67 -13.27 -4.18 7.93
CA PHE A 67 -14.03 -3.53 6.87
C PHE A 67 -15.52 -3.79 7.02
N LYS A 68 -16.32 -2.72 7.06
CA LYS A 68 -17.78 -2.82 6.99
C LYS A 68 -18.21 -2.65 5.54
N VAL A 69 -18.32 -3.77 4.83
CA VAL A 69 -18.54 -3.81 3.38
C VAL A 69 -20.05 -3.82 3.07
N PRO A 70 -20.52 -3.07 2.06
CA PRO A 70 -21.92 -3.10 1.62
C PRO A 70 -22.36 -4.47 1.06
N GLU A 71 -23.68 -4.65 0.93
CA GLU A 71 -24.24 -5.79 0.19
C GLU A 71 -23.98 -5.67 -1.31
N GLY A 72 -24.11 -6.79 -2.03
CA GLY A 72 -24.08 -6.77 -3.50
C GLY A 72 -22.68 -6.66 -4.13
N VAL A 73 -21.61 -6.99 -3.41
CA VAL A 73 -20.23 -6.99 -3.95
C VAL A 73 -20.14 -7.83 -5.22
N LYS A 74 -19.58 -7.24 -6.29
CA LYS A 74 -19.30 -7.90 -7.58
C LYS A 74 -17.83 -8.08 -7.86
N TYR A 75 -17.01 -7.25 -7.22
CA TYR A 75 -15.56 -7.24 -7.39
C TYR A 75 -14.95 -6.72 -6.11
N ALA A 76 -13.92 -7.40 -5.60
CA ALA A 76 -13.11 -6.87 -4.50
C ALA A 76 -11.62 -7.16 -4.69
N ARG A 77 -10.81 -6.17 -4.30
CA ARG A 77 -9.35 -6.20 -4.40
C ARG A 77 -8.76 -5.73 -3.08
N LEU A 78 -7.88 -6.54 -2.50
CA LEU A 78 -7.19 -6.25 -1.24
C LEU A 78 -5.71 -5.97 -1.53
N TYR A 79 -5.20 -4.90 -0.93
CA TYR A 79 -3.80 -4.49 -1.03
C TYR A 79 -3.16 -4.52 0.36
N VAL A 80 -1.98 -5.13 0.44
CA VAL A 80 -1.17 -5.21 1.66
C VAL A 80 0.20 -4.64 1.34
N PRO A 81 0.37 -3.31 1.45
CA PRO A 81 1.67 -2.68 1.34
C PRO A 81 2.59 -3.05 2.52
N MET A 82 3.84 -3.34 2.19
CA MET A 82 4.87 -3.86 3.09
C MET A 82 6.14 -3.01 2.95
N TRP A 83 6.67 -2.54 4.08
CA TRP A 83 7.90 -1.75 4.09
C TRP A 83 9.09 -2.69 4.14
N ASN A 84 10.17 -2.35 3.43
CA ASN A 84 11.46 -3.03 3.52
C ASN A 84 11.38 -4.54 3.22
N TYR A 85 10.77 -4.89 2.10
CA TYR A 85 10.78 -6.25 1.59
C TYR A 85 12.20 -6.69 1.19
N ASN A 86 12.53 -7.93 1.54
CA ASN A 86 13.71 -8.64 1.09
C ASN A 86 13.33 -10.06 0.64
N LYS A 87 14.14 -10.63 -0.25
CA LYS A 87 13.92 -12.00 -0.73
C LYS A 87 13.95 -12.99 0.44
N GLY A 88 12.91 -13.83 0.51
CA GLY A 88 12.73 -14.81 1.59
C GLY A 88 11.76 -14.35 2.68
N ASP A 89 11.29 -13.09 2.63
CA ASP A 89 10.15 -12.65 3.44
C ASP A 89 8.87 -13.35 2.99
N THR A 90 7.93 -13.50 3.93
CA THR A 90 6.63 -14.16 3.65
C THR A 90 5.46 -13.35 4.17
N VAL A 91 4.33 -13.45 3.48
CA VAL A 91 3.04 -12.88 3.88
C VAL A 91 1.94 -13.94 3.73
N ASP A 92 1.17 -14.12 4.79
CA ASP A 92 -0.05 -14.91 4.85
C ASP A 92 -1.22 -13.99 5.17
N VAL A 93 -2.31 -14.11 4.41
CA VAL A 93 -3.51 -13.28 4.61
C VAL A 93 -4.69 -14.17 4.89
N VAL A 94 -5.45 -13.83 5.93
CA VAL A 94 -6.73 -14.46 6.27
C VAL A 94 -7.84 -13.44 6.15
N ILE A 95 -8.88 -13.75 5.38
CA ILE A 95 -10.09 -12.92 5.25
C ILE A 95 -11.26 -13.74 5.78
N ASN A 96 -11.94 -13.29 6.84
CA ASN A 96 -13.10 -13.99 7.42
C ASN A 96 -12.87 -15.49 7.71
N ASN A 97 -11.70 -15.85 8.22
CA ASN A 97 -11.25 -17.23 8.46
C ASN A 97 -10.88 -18.04 7.20
N PHE A 98 -10.94 -17.45 6.00
CA PHE A 98 -10.38 -18.06 4.80
C PHE A 98 -8.91 -17.69 4.67
N SER A 99 -8.03 -18.68 4.84
CA SER A 99 -6.60 -18.51 4.62
C SER A 99 -6.29 -18.49 3.12
N LEU A 100 -5.61 -17.43 2.69
CA LEU A 100 -5.07 -17.32 1.34
C LEU A 100 -3.69 -17.97 1.31
N LYS A 101 -3.25 -18.38 0.11
CA LYS A 101 -1.93 -19.02 -0.07
C LYS A 101 -0.80 -18.09 0.39
N THR A 102 0.15 -18.64 1.15
CA THR A 102 1.41 -17.98 1.51
C THR A 102 2.09 -17.39 0.28
N ARG A 103 2.43 -16.11 0.37
CA ARG A 103 3.16 -15.37 -0.67
C ARG A 103 4.60 -15.17 -0.21
N TYR A 104 5.53 -15.49 -1.10
CA TYR A 104 6.98 -15.27 -0.93
C TYR A 104 7.48 -14.05 -1.71
N GLU A 105 6.70 -13.63 -2.70
CA GLU A 105 7.03 -12.55 -3.61
C GLU A 105 5.83 -11.60 -3.68
N PRO A 106 6.06 -10.28 -3.56
CA PRO A 106 5.02 -9.27 -3.75
C PRO A 106 4.62 -9.19 -5.21
N ASP A 107 3.42 -8.68 -5.49
CA ASP A 107 2.96 -8.43 -6.87
C ASP A 107 3.63 -7.18 -7.43
N TYR A 108 3.93 -6.20 -6.56
CA TYR A 108 4.66 -4.99 -6.91
C TYR A 108 5.80 -4.73 -5.95
N VAL A 109 6.96 -4.35 -6.48
CA VAL A 109 8.12 -3.89 -5.71
C VAL A 109 8.76 -2.71 -6.44
N ALA A 110 9.20 -1.71 -5.68
CA ALA A 110 9.84 -0.52 -6.21
C ALA A 110 11.02 -0.09 -5.31
N ALA A 111 11.42 1.18 -5.43
CA ALA A 111 12.50 1.79 -4.67
C ALA A 111 12.48 1.41 -3.19
N TRP A 112 13.67 1.11 -2.64
CA TRP A 112 13.89 0.89 -1.20
C TRP A 112 13.07 -0.24 -0.55
N GLY A 113 12.76 -1.28 -1.32
CA GLY A 113 12.00 -2.44 -0.83
C GLY A 113 10.55 -2.11 -0.49
N VAL A 114 10.00 -1.00 -1.00
CA VAL A 114 8.56 -0.73 -0.94
C VAL A 114 7.87 -1.79 -1.80
N SER A 115 7.00 -2.56 -1.18
CA SER A 115 6.30 -3.64 -1.87
C SER A 115 4.81 -3.64 -1.56
N CYS A 116 4.04 -4.31 -2.42
CA CYS A 116 2.62 -4.50 -2.21
C CYS A 116 2.22 -5.91 -2.65
N TYR A 117 1.55 -6.62 -1.75
CA TYR A 117 0.91 -7.91 -2.03
C TYR A 117 -0.55 -7.64 -2.35
N VAL A 118 -1.05 -8.23 -3.43
CA VAL A 118 -2.38 -7.92 -3.95
C VAL A 118 -3.19 -9.19 -4.15
N TYR A 119 -4.42 -9.18 -3.63
CA TYR A 119 -5.30 -10.34 -3.60
C TYR A 119 -6.63 -10.02 -4.28
N ASN A 120 -7.11 -10.92 -5.13
CA ASN A 120 -8.53 -10.93 -5.49
C ASN A 120 -9.32 -11.37 -4.25
N ALA A 121 -10.11 -10.46 -3.70
CA ALA A 121 -10.85 -10.64 -2.46
C ALA A 121 -12.34 -10.94 -2.70
N THR A 122 -12.78 -10.97 -3.96
CA THR A 122 -14.20 -11.01 -4.37
C THR A 122 -14.98 -12.12 -3.66
N ASP A 123 -14.43 -13.33 -3.62
CA ASP A 123 -15.12 -14.50 -3.06
C ASP A 123 -14.96 -14.66 -1.54
N TYR A 124 -14.16 -13.79 -0.90
CA TYR A 124 -13.79 -13.90 0.51
C TYR A 124 -14.40 -12.80 1.38
N VAL A 125 -14.82 -11.69 0.78
CA VAL A 125 -15.54 -10.62 1.45
C VAL A 125 -17.04 -10.93 1.50
N LYS A 126 -17.69 -10.46 2.56
CA LYS A 126 -19.13 -10.59 2.78
C LYS A 126 -19.74 -9.23 3.13
N SER A 127 -21.07 -9.14 3.05
CA SER A 127 -21.78 -7.99 3.60
C SER A 127 -21.53 -7.85 5.10
N GLY A 128 -21.44 -6.60 5.57
CA GLY A 128 -21.22 -6.25 6.96
C GLY A 128 -19.75 -6.33 7.37
N LEU A 129 -19.49 -6.73 8.60
CA LEU A 129 -18.14 -6.71 9.16
C LEU A 129 -17.28 -7.86 8.61
N ASN A 130 -16.13 -7.49 8.05
CA ASN A 130 -15.08 -8.36 7.57
C ASN A 130 -13.83 -8.15 8.43
N LYS A 131 -13.15 -9.23 8.78
CA LYS A 131 -11.86 -9.19 9.48
C LYS A 131 -10.77 -9.66 8.51
N VAL A 132 -9.71 -8.88 8.39
CA VAL A 132 -8.50 -9.24 7.66
C VAL A 132 -7.34 -9.33 8.65
N GLU A 133 -6.58 -10.43 8.56
CA GLU A 133 -5.42 -10.71 9.39
C GLU A 133 -4.23 -10.96 8.47
N VAL A 134 -3.15 -10.21 8.66
CA VAL A 134 -1.92 -10.36 7.88
C VAL A 134 -0.82 -10.85 8.81
N TYR A 135 -0.41 -12.09 8.60
CA TYR A 135 0.77 -12.65 9.25
C TYR A 135 1.96 -12.46 8.31
N TYR A 136 3.12 -12.11 8.87
CA TYR A 136 4.30 -11.89 8.05
C TYR A 136 5.57 -12.36 8.75
N LYS A 137 6.57 -12.69 7.93
CA LYS A 137 7.96 -12.88 8.35
C LYS A 137 8.81 -11.89 7.55
N ASN A 138 9.14 -10.78 8.18
CA ASN A 138 10.06 -9.77 7.67
C ASN A 138 10.81 -9.18 8.88
N PRO A 139 12.12 -9.45 9.04
CA PRO A 139 12.86 -8.97 10.21
C PRO A 139 13.11 -7.45 10.20
N ASN A 140 13.03 -6.80 9.04
CA ASN A 140 13.42 -5.41 8.86
C ASN A 140 12.25 -4.49 8.47
N GLY A 141 11.04 -5.03 8.43
CA GLY A 141 9.87 -4.44 7.81
C GLY A 141 8.58 -5.01 8.37
N ALA A 142 7.45 -4.41 7.99
CA ALA A 142 6.12 -4.81 8.43
C ALA A 142 5.05 -4.24 7.49
N PRO A 143 3.80 -4.75 7.55
CA PRO A 143 2.68 -4.09 6.90
C PRO A 143 2.47 -2.70 7.47
N TYR A 144 2.09 -1.75 6.63
CA TYR A 144 1.74 -0.40 7.07
C TYR A 144 0.40 0.11 6.56
N ALA A 145 -0.32 -0.74 5.85
CA ALA A 145 -1.72 -0.57 5.60
C ALA A 145 -2.32 -1.92 5.18
N VAL A 146 -3.63 -2.03 5.27
CA VAL A 146 -4.42 -2.98 4.49
C VAL A 146 -5.55 -2.18 3.87
N ILE A 147 -5.64 -2.18 2.54
CA ILE A 147 -6.69 -1.44 1.80
C ILE A 147 -7.60 -2.42 1.10
N LEU A 148 -8.91 -2.21 1.24
CA LEU A 148 -9.94 -2.95 0.52
C LEU A 148 -10.70 -2.02 -0.42
N ILE A 149 -10.76 -2.40 -1.68
CA ILE A 149 -11.66 -1.83 -2.69
C ILE A 149 -12.73 -2.88 -2.99
N ALA A 150 -14.00 -2.50 -2.93
CA ALA A 150 -15.12 -3.34 -3.33
C ALA A 150 -16.13 -2.57 -4.19
N VAL A 151 -16.37 -3.04 -5.41
CA VAL A 151 -17.46 -2.55 -6.27
C VAL A 151 -18.71 -3.33 -5.91
N TYR A 152 -19.80 -2.64 -5.63
CA TYR A 152 -21.05 -3.27 -5.20
C TYR A 152 -22.26 -2.72 -5.95
N GLU A 153 -23.24 -3.60 -6.18
CA GLU A 153 -24.55 -3.23 -6.72
C GLU A 153 -25.47 -2.75 -5.60
N ASP A 154 -26.17 -1.66 -5.89
CA ASP A 154 -27.31 -1.17 -5.14
C ASP A 154 -28.28 -0.55 -6.16
N PRO A 155 -29.39 -1.24 -6.51
CA PRO A 155 -30.37 -0.74 -7.48
C PRO A 155 -31.01 0.61 -7.10
N THR A 156 -30.91 1.02 -5.84
CA THR A 156 -31.42 2.31 -5.36
C THR A 156 -30.45 3.46 -5.63
N LYS A 157 -29.20 3.16 -6.00
CA LYS A 157 -28.16 4.14 -6.33
C LYS A 157 -28.11 4.49 -7.81
N PRO A 158 -27.57 5.68 -8.16
CA PRO A 158 -27.33 6.05 -9.55
C PRO A 158 -26.31 5.11 -10.22
N VAL A 159 -26.24 5.18 -11.55
CA VAL A 159 -25.19 4.50 -12.30
C VAL A 159 -23.85 5.18 -12.03
N VAL A 160 -22.86 4.41 -11.60
CA VAL A 160 -21.47 4.83 -11.48
C VAL A 160 -20.65 4.18 -12.59
N GLN A 161 -19.87 5.00 -13.30
CA GLN A 161 -18.80 4.52 -14.18
C GLN A 161 -17.48 4.59 -13.41
N PHE A 162 -16.73 3.50 -13.37
CA PHE A 162 -15.53 3.39 -12.54
C PHE A 162 -14.33 2.83 -13.29
N TRP A 163 -13.15 3.15 -12.77
CA TRP A 163 -11.86 2.55 -13.12
C TRP A 163 -11.08 2.29 -11.85
N ILE A 164 -10.45 1.12 -11.78
CA ILE A 164 -9.50 0.75 -10.73
C ILE A 164 -8.17 0.50 -11.41
N THR A 165 -7.15 1.23 -10.97
CA THR A 165 -5.79 1.11 -11.49
C THR A 165 -4.85 0.75 -10.35
N GLU A 166 -3.91 -0.14 -10.63
CA GLU A 166 -2.89 -0.55 -9.66
C GLU A 166 -1.51 -0.60 -10.33
N GLY A 167 -0.48 -0.51 -9.50
CA GLY A 167 0.93 -0.45 -9.87
C GLY A 167 1.75 0.09 -8.70
N ASN A 168 3.04 0.25 -8.89
CA ASN A 168 3.94 0.85 -7.91
C ASN A 168 5.12 1.47 -8.66
N TYR A 169 4.87 2.58 -9.34
CA TYR A 169 5.87 3.23 -10.18
C TYR A 169 6.57 4.33 -9.38
N ALA A 170 7.78 4.05 -8.93
CA ALA A 170 8.58 4.98 -8.13
C ALA A 170 9.18 6.07 -9.05
N LEU A 171 8.61 7.26 -8.97
CA LEU A 171 9.23 8.46 -9.51
C LEU A 171 10.55 8.69 -8.77
N SER A 172 11.67 8.70 -9.51
CA SER A 172 12.98 8.74 -8.88
C SER A 172 14.02 9.43 -9.74
N LYS A 173 14.93 10.14 -9.06
CA LYS A 173 16.10 10.74 -9.70
C LYS A 173 17.05 9.69 -10.26
N LYS A 174 17.11 8.50 -9.66
CA LYS A 174 18.02 7.42 -10.06
C LYS A 174 17.77 6.97 -11.50
N ASP A 175 16.50 6.85 -11.88
CA ASP A 175 16.09 6.44 -13.22
C ASP A 175 15.66 7.63 -14.10
N ASN A 176 15.92 8.87 -13.65
CA ASN A 176 15.49 10.12 -14.29
C ASN A 176 13.98 10.14 -14.66
N LEU A 177 13.16 9.59 -13.78
CA LEU A 177 11.71 9.49 -13.94
C LEU A 177 11.05 10.50 -13.01
N GLN A 178 10.40 11.51 -13.59
CA GLN A 178 9.83 12.64 -12.83
C GLN A 178 8.30 12.66 -12.86
N GLU A 179 7.67 11.97 -13.81
CA GLU A 179 6.23 11.93 -13.98
C GLU A 179 5.77 10.56 -14.49
N ASP A 180 4.52 10.22 -14.19
CA ASP A 180 3.80 9.14 -14.86
C ASP A 180 2.34 9.56 -15.09
N ILE A 181 1.77 9.09 -16.19
CA ILE A 181 0.42 9.47 -16.62
C ILE A 181 -0.40 8.20 -16.82
N VAL A 182 -1.53 8.13 -16.11
CA VAL A 182 -2.52 7.07 -16.25
C VAL A 182 -3.70 7.60 -17.05
N GLN A 183 -4.10 6.86 -18.07
CA GLN A 183 -5.27 7.19 -18.89
C GLN A 183 -6.45 6.28 -18.56
N PHE A 184 -7.55 6.88 -18.10
CA PHE A 184 -8.82 6.20 -17.93
C PHE A 184 -9.55 6.10 -19.27
N LYS A 185 -9.48 4.93 -19.90
CA LYS A 185 -10.09 4.70 -21.23
C LYS A 185 -11.61 4.64 -21.12
N GLY A 186 -12.30 5.38 -21.99
CA GLY A 186 -13.74 5.34 -22.13
C GLY A 186 -14.30 6.68 -22.59
N THR A 187 -15.59 6.70 -22.91
CA THR A 187 -16.31 7.93 -23.24
C THR A 187 -17.09 8.40 -22.02
N ILE A 188 -16.93 9.67 -21.66
CA ILE A 188 -17.67 10.33 -20.58
C ILE A 188 -18.45 11.49 -21.20
N ASP A 189 -19.78 11.46 -21.10
CA ASP A 189 -20.59 12.66 -21.36
C ASP A 189 -20.62 13.49 -20.07
N LYS A 190 -19.81 14.56 -20.04
CA LYS A 190 -19.69 15.44 -18.88
C LYS A 190 -21.02 16.09 -18.46
N LYS A 191 -22.02 16.16 -19.34
CA LYS A 191 -23.34 16.73 -19.00
C LYS A 191 -24.18 15.80 -18.13
N GLU A 192 -23.92 14.50 -18.21
CA GLU A 192 -24.62 13.46 -17.46
C GLU A 192 -23.89 13.10 -16.15
N VAL A 193 -22.73 13.71 -15.88
CA VAL A 193 -21.94 13.48 -14.67
C VAL A 193 -22.39 14.42 -13.57
N ASN A 194 -22.98 13.87 -12.51
CA ASN A 194 -23.33 14.63 -11.31
C ASN A 194 -22.11 14.97 -10.45
N ASN A 195 -21.24 13.98 -10.21
CA ASN A 195 -19.97 14.15 -9.51
C ASN A 195 -18.95 13.13 -10.01
N ALA A 196 -17.67 13.39 -9.72
CA ALA A 196 -16.59 12.44 -9.88
C ALA A 196 -15.61 12.55 -8.71
N THR A 197 -15.06 11.42 -8.31
CA THR A 197 -14.12 11.33 -7.19
C THR A 197 -12.91 10.51 -7.63
N LEU A 198 -11.72 11.08 -7.44
CA LEU A 198 -10.46 10.36 -7.56
C LEU A 198 -10.03 9.92 -6.16
N TRP A 199 -9.77 8.63 -5.99
CA TRP A 199 -9.11 8.10 -4.80
C TRP A 199 -7.68 7.71 -5.13
N THR A 200 -6.74 8.04 -4.24
CA THR A 200 -5.32 7.70 -4.41
C THR A 200 -4.81 6.98 -3.19
N VAL A 201 -4.03 5.93 -3.43
CA VAL A 201 -3.25 5.23 -2.42
C VAL A 201 -1.79 5.35 -2.80
N ILE A 202 -1.03 6.08 -1.99
CA ILE A 202 0.42 6.24 -2.13
C ILE A 202 1.06 5.52 -0.96
N ILE A 203 1.88 4.52 -1.29
CA ILE A 203 2.48 3.60 -0.32
C ILE A 203 3.97 3.90 -0.10
N ALA A 204 4.49 4.93 -0.77
CA ALA A 204 5.79 5.48 -0.49
C ALA A 204 5.82 6.94 -0.91
N GLY A 205 6.12 7.80 0.05
CA GLY A 205 6.37 9.22 -0.14
C GLY A 205 7.22 9.73 1.01
N THR A 206 7.97 10.79 0.76
CA THR A 206 8.74 11.46 1.81
C THR A 206 8.12 12.82 2.06
N PRO A 207 7.68 13.13 3.30
CA PRO A 207 7.09 14.42 3.60
C PRO A 207 8.03 15.57 3.19
N LYS A 208 7.45 16.63 2.62
CA LYS A 208 8.13 17.82 2.09
C LYS A 208 8.86 17.58 0.76
N GLU A 209 8.69 16.42 0.13
CA GLU A 209 8.96 16.31 -1.30
C GLU A 209 7.91 17.10 -2.09
N LYS A 210 8.27 17.53 -3.30
CA LYS A 210 7.39 18.30 -4.19
C LYS A 210 6.76 17.36 -5.22
N ASP A 211 6.17 16.28 -4.76
CA ASP A 211 5.33 15.43 -5.60
C ASP A 211 3.97 16.11 -5.81
N GLU A 212 3.51 16.11 -7.06
CA GLU A 212 2.31 16.82 -7.48
C GLU A 212 1.33 15.83 -8.11
N LEU A 213 0.05 15.97 -7.78
CA LEU A 213 -1.02 15.19 -8.39
C LEU A 213 -1.86 16.07 -9.30
N TYR A 214 -2.02 15.65 -10.55
CA TYR A 214 -2.86 16.32 -11.53
C TYR A 214 -3.99 15.41 -12.01
N PHE A 215 -5.15 15.99 -12.31
CA PHE A 215 -6.24 15.33 -13.01
C PHE A 215 -6.73 16.23 -14.14
N ASN A 216 -6.71 15.74 -15.39
CA ASN A 216 -7.05 16.53 -16.58
C ASN A 216 -6.37 17.92 -16.61
N SER A 217 -5.06 17.95 -16.34
CA SER A 217 -4.22 19.16 -16.27
C SER A 217 -4.54 20.14 -15.13
N GLN A 218 -5.48 19.82 -14.24
CA GLN A 218 -5.73 20.57 -13.01
C GLN A 218 -4.88 20.01 -11.87
N LEU A 219 -4.13 20.88 -11.19
CA LEU A 219 -3.39 20.52 -9.97
C LEU A 219 -4.39 20.24 -8.84
N LEU A 220 -4.32 19.04 -8.27
CA LEU A 220 -5.14 18.61 -7.12
C LEU A 220 -4.41 18.81 -5.79
N GLY A 221 -3.08 18.66 -5.78
CA GLY A 221 -2.29 18.77 -4.56
C GLY A 221 -0.78 18.74 -4.81
N VAL A 222 -0.05 19.26 -3.83
CA VAL A 222 1.42 19.24 -3.73
C VAL A 222 1.77 18.54 -2.43
N ASP A 223 2.87 17.78 -2.40
CA ASP A 223 3.26 16.91 -1.27
C ASP A 223 2.10 15.93 -0.96
N VAL A 224 1.68 15.20 -1.99
CA VAL A 224 0.61 14.19 -1.90
C VAL A 224 1.09 12.91 -1.20
N GLY A 225 2.39 12.61 -1.24
CA GLY A 225 3.09 11.54 -0.51
C GLY A 225 3.65 12.00 0.84
N ARG A 226 2.83 12.65 1.67
CA ARG A 226 3.24 13.31 2.92
C ARG A 226 3.09 12.47 4.18
N ALA A 227 2.84 11.17 4.05
CA ALA A 227 2.62 10.24 5.16
C ALA A 227 1.46 10.66 6.09
N LYS A 228 0.38 11.22 5.53
CA LYS A 228 -0.78 11.74 6.28
C LYS A 228 -1.49 10.65 7.10
N ASN A 229 -1.56 9.42 6.57
CA ASN A 229 -2.30 8.32 7.18
C ASN A 229 -1.40 7.36 7.97
N GLY A 230 -0.12 7.70 8.13
CA GLY A 230 0.90 6.89 8.78
C GLY A 230 2.21 6.95 7.99
N SER A 231 3.31 6.48 8.59
CA SER A 231 4.62 6.49 7.94
C SER A 231 4.56 5.91 6.52
N TYR A 232 4.95 6.73 5.54
CA TYR A 232 4.99 6.40 4.10
C TYR A 232 3.64 6.14 3.44
N PHE A 233 2.52 6.35 4.15
CA PHE A 233 1.19 6.01 3.67
C PHE A 233 0.29 7.25 3.57
N ASP A 234 -0.25 7.45 2.37
CA ASP A 234 -1.27 8.45 2.08
C ASP A 234 -2.44 7.79 1.38
N PHE A 235 -3.63 8.03 1.93
CA PHE A 235 -4.89 7.59 1.37
C PHE A 235 -5.85 8.78 1.36
N ASP A 236 -6.04 9.32 0.17
CA ASP A 236 -6.76 10.58 -0.05
C ASP A 236 -7.86 10.42 -1.10
N SER A 237 -8.84 11.32 -1.04
CA SER A 237 -9.89 11.48 -2.04
C SER A 237 -10.01 12.93 -2.49
N PHE A 238 -10.33 13.11 -3.76
CA PHE A 238 -10.44 14.41 -4.43
C PHE A 238 -11.71 14.46 -5.26
N ASN A 239 -12.46 15.55 -5.18
CA ASN A 239 -13.53 15.84 -6.13
C ASN A 239 -12.90 16.37 -7.43
N VAL A 240 -13.23 15.77 -8.57
CA VAL A 240 -12.59 16.03 -9.88
C VAL A 240 -13.57 16.25 -11.02
#